data_AF-A0A0R2UB38-F1
#
_entry.id   AF-A0A0R2UB38-F1
#
_cell.length_a   1.000
_cell.length_b   1.000
_cell.length_c   1.000
_cell.angle_alpha   90.00
_cell.angle_beta   90.00
_cell.angle_gamma   90.00
#
_symmetry.space_group_name_H-M   'P 1'
#
loop_
_entity.id
_entity.type
_entity.pdbx_description
1 polymer ?
#
loop_
_entity_poly.entity_id
_entity_poly.type
_entity_poly.pdbx_seq_one_letter_code
_entity_poly.pdbx_strand_id
1 'polypeptide(L)'
;MKTNPSFSFKWATILFNYKDYQIKYRNGMWSSIEEIWVNDELKHRQSSWKWRTQNSVELSNGEMLNFDFGYEKIKGKRFTFPSQSLSLYVKSGENEIFRLEPKKEIIGWIGLLVCLLIGFLIGFFGLHLIFG
;
A
#
# COMPACT_ATOMS: atom_id res chain seq x y z
N MET A 1 -6.09 16.19 -6.25
CA MET A 1 -5.52 15.06 -7.04
C MET A 1 -5.82 13.78 -6.27
N LYS A 2 -6.45 12.76 -6.90
CA LYS A 2 -6.82 11.50 -6.22
C LYS A 2 -5.57 10.81 -5.68
N THR A 3 -5.43 10.78 -4.36
CA THR A 3 -4.40 10.07 -3.61
C THR A 3 -4.68 8.57 -3.66
N ASN A 4 -4.21 7.91 -4.72
CA ASN A 4 -4.00 6.46 -4.73
C ASN A 4 -2.62 6.15 -4.15
N PRO A 5 -2.48 5.10 -3.32
CA PRO A 5 -3.51 4.19 -2.83
C PRO A 5 -4.39 4.79 -1.72
N SER A 6 -5.65 4.34 -1.64
CA SER A 6 -6.57 4.62 -0.53
C SER A 6 -6.55 3.45 0.47
N PHE A 7 -6.42 3.78 1.74
CA PHE A 7 -6.31 2.80 2.82
C PHE A 7 -7.53 2.87 3.73
N SER A 8 -8.14 1.71 3.99
CA SER A 8 -9.20 1.53 4.98
C SER A 8 -8.79 0.42 5.93
N PHE A 9 -9.41 0.36 7.12
CA PHE A 9 -9.08 -0.64 8.14
C PHE A 9 -9.09 -2.09 7.61
N LYS A 10 -9.93 -2.40 6.62
CA LYS A 10 -10.04 -3.75 6.05
C LYS A 10 -9.26 -3.93 4.75
N TRP A 11 -9.05 -2.87 3.98
CA TRP A 11 -8.60 -2.95 2.59
C TRP A 11 -7.64 -1.83 2.21
N ALA A 12 -6.56 -2.20 1.52
CA ALA A 12 -5.81 -1.30 0.65
C ALA A 12 -6.47 -1.32 -0.74
N THR A 13 -6.91 -0.16 -1.24
CA THR A 13 -7.63 -0.01 -2.49
C THR A 13 -6.87 0.90 -3.45
N ILE A 14 -6.65 0.42 -4.66
CA ILE A 14 -6.09 1.20 -5.77
C ILE A 14 -7.17 1.29 -6.86
N LEU A 15 -7.54 2.50 -7.22
CA LEU A 15 -8.56 2.76 -8.22
C LEU A 15 -8.00 3.59 -9.37
N PHE A 16 -7.95 3.04 -10.58
CA PHE A 16 -7.48 3.76 -11.76
C PHE A 16 -8.39 3.49 -12.95
N ASN A 17 -8.43 4.43 -13.90
CA ASN A 17 -9.16 4.26 -15.14
C ASN A 17 -8.17 3.87 -16.24
N TYR A 18 -8.55 2.93 -17.09
CA TYR A 18 -7.81 2.53 -18.28
C TYR A 18 -8.76 2.45 -19.47
N LYS A 19 -8.55 3.31 -20.48
CA LYS A 19 -9.51 3.49 -21.59
C LYS A 19 -10.91 3.78 -21.01
N ASP A 20 -11.91 2.98 -21.39
CA ASP A 20 -13.29 3.07 -20.92
C ASP A 20 -13.56 2.18 -19.68
N TYR A 21 -12.53 1.54 -19.12
CA TYR A 21 -12.64 0.66 -17.97
C TYR A 21 -12.21 1.34 -16.67
N GLN A 22 -13.02 1.20 -15.62
CA GLN A 22 -12.62 1.50 -14.26
C GLN A 22 -12.09 0.22 -13.59
N ILE A 23 -10.83 0.25 -13.18
CA ILE A 23 -10.16 -0.87 -12.55
C ILE A 23 -9.95 -0.56 -11.07
N LYS A 24 -10.39 -1.48 -10.22
CA LYS A 24 -10.28 -1.39 -8.77
C LYS A 24 -9.60 -2.64 -8.24
N TYR A 25 -8.36 -2.47 -7.79
CA TYR A 25 -7.59 -3.51 -7.12
C TYR A 25 -7.71 -3.34 -5.60
N ARG A 26 -8.05 -4.42 -4.90
CA ARG A 26 -8.17 -4.44 -3.44
C ARG A 26 -7.32 -5.56 -2.86
N ASN A 27 -6.60 -5.25 -1.80
CA ASN A 27 -5.88 -6.23 -1.00
C ASN A 27 -6.31 -6.09 0.46
N GLY A 28 -6.67 -7.21 1.09
CA GLY A 28 -7.11 -7.23 2.47
C GLY A 28 -5.93 -7.02 3.43
N MET A 29 -6.06 -6.05 4.34
CA MET A 29 -4.98 -5.76 5.30
C MET A 29 -4.80 -6.85 6.36
N TRP A 30 -5.92 -7.48 6.75
CA TRP A 30 -5.98 -8.51 7.79
C TRP A 30 -6.45 -9.87 7.25
N SER A 31 -6.80 -9.91 5.98
CA SER A 31 -7.26 -11.09 5.29
C SER A 31 -6.47 -11.22 4.03
N SER A 32 -5.93 -12.40 3.74
CA SER A 32 -5.17 -12.68 2.53
C SER A 32 -6.01 -12.78 1.30
N ILE A 33 -6.97 -11.87 1.12
CA ILE A 33 -7.89 -11.84 0.02
C ILE A 33 -7.48 -10.67 -0.86
N GLU A 34 -7.26 -10.95 -2.13
CA GLU A 34 -7.11 -9.95 -3.17
C GLU A 34 -8.32 -10.02 -4.11
N GLU A 35 -8.76 -8.84 -4.58
CA GLU A 35 -9.87 -8.71 -5.50
C GLU A 35 -9.51 -7.74 -6.63
N ILE A 36 -9.89 -8.12 -7.85
CA ILE A 36 -9.77 -7.28 -9.04
C ILE A 36 -11.16 -7.08 -9.60
N TRP A 37 -11.58 -5.83 -9.62
CA TRP A 37 -12.86 -5.40 -10.14
C TRP A 37 -12.66 -4.57 -11.41
N VAL A 38 -13.48 -4.82 -12.41
CA VAL A 38 -13.50 -4.09 -13.68
C VAL A 38 -14.94 -3.61 -13.90
N ASN A 39 -15.14 -2.30 -14.01
CA ASN A 39 -16.47 -1.68 -14.14
C ASN A 39 -17.47 -2.18 -13.07
N ASP A 40 -17.00 -2.26 -11.82
CA ASP A 40 -17.75 -2.79 -10.67
C ASP A 40 -18.17 -4.27 -10.76
N GLU A 41 -17.68 -5.02 -11.76
CA GLU A 41 -17.79 -6.48 -11.82
C GLU A 41 -16.54 -7.13 -11.20
N LEU A 42 -16.75 -8.10 -10.31
CA LEU A 42 -15.66 -8.88 -9.74
C LEU A 42 -15.15 -9.88 -10.80
N LYS A 43 -13.93 -9.67 -11.29
CA LYS A 43 -13.31 -10.54 -12.29
C LYS A 43 -12.35 -11.55 -11.69
N HIS A 44 -11.68 -11.17 -10.59
CA HIS A 44 -10.74 -12.06 -9.91
C HIS A 44 -10.87 -11.92 -8.40
N ARG A 45 -10.84 -13.05 -7.71
CA ARG A 45 -10.74 -13.11 -6.25
C ARG A 45 -9.88 -14.29 -5.86
N GLN A 46 -8.83 -14.03 -5.10
CA GLN A 46 -7.91 -15.08 -4.66
C GLN A 46 -7.54 -14.90 -3.21
N SER A 47 -7.37 -16.03 -2.52
CA SER A 47 -6.80 -16.05 -1.18
C SER A 47 -5.31 -16.41 -1.26
N SER A 48 -4.41 -15.45 -1.00
CA SER A 48 -2.96 -15.62 -1.08
C SER A 48 -2.24 -14.81 0.00
N TRP A 49 -1.49 -15.50 0.87
CA TRP A 49 -0.55 -14.88 1.83
C TRP A 49 0.81 -14.53 1.19
N LYS A 50 0.91 -14.56 -0.15
CA LYS A 50 2.17 -14.27 -0.83
C LYS A 50 2.46 -12.77 -0.74
N TRP A 51 3.71 -12.45 -0.43
CA TRP A 51 4.23 -11.08 -0.41
C TRP A 51 4.23 -10.38 -1.77
N ARG A 52 4.16 -11.18 -2.85
CA ARG A 52 4.01 -10.74 -4.23
C ARG A 52 3.08 -11.70 -4.95
N THR A 53 2.11 -11.16 -5.68
CA THR A 53 1.16 -11.96 -6.44
C THR A 53 1.04 -11.42 -7.86
N GLN A 54 0.97 -12.36 -8.80
CA GLN A 54 0.83 -12.08 -10.22
C GLN A 54 -0.48 -12.70 -10.69
N ASN A 55 -1.37 -11.87 -11.21
CA ASN A 55 -2.69 -12.27 -11.67
C ASN A 55 -2.98 -11.68 -13.04
N SER A 56 -3.77 -12.38 -13.83
CA SER A 56 -4.19 -11.93 -15.16
C SER A 56 -5.70 -11.88 -15.23
N VAL A 57 -6.24 -10.82 -15.80
CA VAL A 57 -7.69 -10.63 -16.01
C VAL A 57 -7.93 -10.25 -17.47
N GLU A 58 -8.83 -10.95 -18.12
CA GLU A 58 -9.31 -10.62 -19.46
C GLU A 58 -10.43 -9.58 -19.38
N LEU A 59 -10.30 -8.52 -20.17
CA LEU A 59 -11.31 -7.48 -20.35
C LEU A 59 -12.35 -7.94 -21.39
N SER A 60 -13.51 -7.29 -21.42
CA SER A 60 -14.58 -7.62 -22.38
C SER A 60 -14.21 -7.39 -23.85
N ASN A 61 -13.16 -6.64 -24.13
CA ASN A 61 -12.59 -6.45 -25.47
C ASN A 61 -11.57 -7.54 -25.86
N GLY A 62 -11.38 -8.58 -25.04
CA GLY A 62 -10.39 -9.65 -25.23
C GLY A 62 -8.96 -9.28 -24.85
N GLU A 63 -8.75 -8.09 -24.28
CA GLU A 63 -7.43 -7.63 -23.85
C GLU A 63 -7.08 -8.21 -22.46
N MET A 64 -5.88 -8.77 -22.32
CA MET A 64 -5.42 -9.31 -21.05
C MET A 64 -4.60 -8.29 -20.24
N LEU A 65 -5.05 -8.04 -19.01
CA LEU A 65 -4.35 -7.23 -18.03
C LEU A 65 -3.61 -8.11 -17.04
N ASN A 66 -2.30 -7.92 -16.94
CA ASN A 66 -1.43 -8.58 -15.99
C ASN A 66 -1.14 -7.64 -14.81
N PHE A 67 -1.54 -8.05 -13.62
CA PHE A 67 -1.34 -7.36 -12.35
C PHE A 67 -0.21 -8.02 -11.59
N ASP A 68 0.82 -7.26 -11.26
CA ASP A 68 1.89 -7.65 -10.37
C ASP A 68 1.84 -6.76 -9.13
N PHE A 69 1.29 -7.32 -8.05
CA PHE A 69 1.15 -6.65 -6.78
C PHE A 69 2.21 -7.17 -5.80
N GLY A 70 2.85 -6.28 -5.05
CA GLY A 70 3.76 -6.70 -4.01
C GLY A 70 4.06 -5.64 -2.96
N TYR A 71 4.79 -6.07 -1.93
CA TYR A 71 5.38 -5.19 -0.94
C TYR A 71 6.87 -5.05 -1.22
N GLU A 72 7.28 -3.88 -1.69
CA GLU A 72 8.68 -3.59 -1.95
C GLU A 72 9.34 -2.87 -0.77
N LYS A 73 10.56 -3.28 -0.45
CA LYS A 73 11.40 -2.57 0.51
C LYS A 73 11.80 -1.24 -0.12
N ILE A 74 11.46 -0.13 0.55
CA ILE A 74 11.95 1.18 0.15
C ILE A 74 13.48 1.19 0.37
N LYS A 75 14.25 1.42 -0.69
CA LYS A 75 15.70 1.62 -0.57
C LYS A 75 15.96 2.96 0.13
N GLY A 76 16.13 2.92 1.44
CA GLY A 76 16.51 4.04 2.31
C GLY A 76 17.63 3.64 3.26
N LYS A 77 18.54 4.58 3.55
CA LYS A 77 19.81 4.41 4.27
C LYS A 77 19.76 3.39 5.44
N ARG A 78 20.87 2.64 5.55
CA ARG A 78 21.32 1.55 6.46
C ARG A 78 20.79 1.48 7.91
N PHE A 79 20.05 2.46 8.42
CA PHE A 79 19.60 2.57 9.81
C PHE A 79 18.09 2.84 9.98
N THR A 80 17.31 2.80 8.90
CA THR A 80 15.85 2.98 9.00
C THR A 80 15.17 1.61 9.00
N PHE A 81 14.23 1.36 9.91
CA PHE A 81 13.38 0.15 9.93
C PHE A 81 12.90 -0.21 8.52
N PRO A 82 12.73 -1.49 8.18
CA PRO A 82 12.32 -1.92 6.84
C PRO A 82 10.92 -1.35 6.54
N SER A 83 10.88 -0.16 5.95
CA SER A 83 9.66 0.45 5.45
C SER A 83 9.32 -0.29 4.16
N GLN A 84 8.37 -1.21 4.27
CA GLN A 84 7.73 -1.83 3.13
C GLN A 84 6.62 -0.90 2.67
N SER A 85 6.52 -0.71 1.36
CA SER A 85 5.41 0.02 0.79
C SER A 85 4.85 -0.73 -0.40
N LEU A 86 3.57 -0.48 -0.63
CA LEU A 86 2.75 -1.20 -1.58
C LEU A 86 3.15 -0.80 -3.01
N SER A 87 3.51 -1.78 -3.82
CA SER A 87 3.75 -1.62 -5.26
C SER A 87 2.69 -2.35 -6.06
N LEU A 88 2.24 -1.73 -7.14
CA LEU A 88 1.34 -2.34 -8.11
C LEU A 88 1.78 -1.98 -9.51
N TYR A 89 2.04 -2.98 -10.33
CA TYR A 89 2.34 -2.83 -11.75
C TYR A 89 1.24 -3.52 -12.55
N VAL A 90 0.70 -2.82 -13.54
CA VAL A 90 -0.33 -3.36 -14.42
C VAL A 90 0.13 -3.20 -15.86
N LYS A 91 0.12 -4.30 -16.62
CA LYS A 91 0.54 -4.36 -18.02
C LYS A 91 -0.55 -4.96 -18.89
N SER A 92 -0.64 -4.52 -20.15
CA SER A 92 -1.39 -5.19 -21.21
C SER A 92 -0.40 -5.57 -22.31
N GLY A 93 -0.15 -6.87 -22.47
CA GLY A 93 0.95 -7.37 -23.29
C GLY A 93 2.29 -6.75 -22.85
N GLU A 94 2.93 -5.99 -23.75
CA GLU A 94 4.19 -5.28 -23.48
C GLU A 94 4.00 -3.86 -22.93
N ASN A 95 2.79 -3.32 -22.98
CA ASN A 95 2.51 -1.93 -22.60
C ASN A 95 2.25 -1.80 -21.09
N GLU A 96 2.95 -0.87 -20.44
CA GLU A 96 2.69 -0.52 -19.03
C GLU A 96 1.49 0.43 -18.92
N ILE A 97 0.46 0.01 -18.19
CA ILE A 97 -0.79 0.74 -18.03
C ILE A 97 -0.78 1.58 -16.77
N PHE A 98 -0.34 0.97 -15.67
CA PHE A 98 -0.37 1.59 -14.38
C PHE A 98 0.83 1.13 -13.57
N ARG A 99 1.47 2.09 -12.90
CA ARG A 99 2.60 1.84 -12.02
C ARG A 99 2.43 2.67 -10.77
N LEU A 100 2.29 1.99 -9.64
CA LEU A 100 2.40 2.58 -8.34
C LEU A 100 3.77 2.27 -7.77
N GLU A 101 4.60 3.30 -7.70
CA GLU A 101 5.90 3.18 -7.05
C GLU A 101 5.79 3.32 -5.53
N PRO A 102 6.66 2.60 -4.80
CA PRO A 102 6.78 2.72 -3.36
C PRO A 102 7.13 4.15 -2.94
N LYS A 103 6.15 4.95 -2.50
CA LYS A 103 6.39 6.32 -2.03
C LYS A 103 6.93 6.30 -0.61
N LYS A 104 8.07 6.96 -0.42
CA LYS A 104 8.76 7.09 0.86
C LYS A 104 7.89 7.82 1.88
N GLU A 105 7.37 7.12 2.89
CA GLU A 105 6.70 7.78 4.02
C GLU A 105 7.74 8.31 5.02
N ILE A 106 7.64 9.61 5.32
CA ILE A 106 8.48 10.36 6.28
C ILE A 106 7.86 10.28 7.70
N ILE A 107 6.97 9.31 7.97
CA ILE A 107 6.19 9.27 9.20
C ILE A 107 7.00 8.77 10.42
N GLY A 108 8.05 7.98 10.20
CA GLY A 108 8.86 7.40 11.29
C GLY A 108 9.60 8.43 12.17
N TRP A 109 9.99 9.57 11.63
CA TRP A 109 10.74 10.59 12.38
C TRP A 109 9.84 11.43 13.29
N ILE A 110 8.60 11.69 12.87
CA ILE A 110 7.63 12.45 13.66
C ILE A 110 7.20 11.64 14.89
N GLY A 111 6.95 10.35 14.73
CA GLY A 111 6.62 9.46 15.87
C GLY A 111 7.74 9.36 16.90
N LEU A 112 9.00 9.25 16.45
CA LEU A 112 10.16 9.23 17.36
C LEU A 112 10.31 10.55 18.13
N LEU A 113 10.10 11.68 17.46
CA LEU A 113 10.13 13.02 18.08
C LEU A 113 9.05 13.18 19.15
N VAL A 114 7.84 12.67 18.89
CA VAL A 114 6.74 12.69 19.86
C VAL A 114 7.06 11.82 21.09
N CYS A 115 7.61 10.62 20.89
CA CYS A 115 8.02 9.76 22.01
C CYS A 115 9.15 10.38 22.84
N LEU A 116 10.13 11.03 22.20
CA LEU A 116 11.21 11.76 22.88
C LEU A 116 10.66 12.94 23.69
N LEU A 117 9.73 13.72 23.13
CA LEU A 117 9.07 14.83 23.83
C LEU A 117 8.26 14.34 25.04
N ILE A 118 7.48 13.27 24.89
CA ILE A 118 6.71 12.70 25.99
C ILE A 118 7.64 12.18 27.09
N GLY A 119 8.69 11.42 26.74
CA GLY A 119 9.68 10.93 27.69
C GLY A 119 10.41 12.06 28.42
N PHE A 120 10.76 13.13 27.70
CA PHE A 120 11.36 14.33 28.30
C PHE A 120 10.43 15.03 29.28
N LEU A 121 9.15 15.24 28.92
CA LEU A 121 8.17 15.87 29.80
C LEU A 121 7.91 15.04 31.06
N ILE A 122 7.75 13.71 30.93
CA ILE A 122 7.55 12.80 32.07
C ILE A 122 8.78 12.83 32.98
N GLY A 123 9.99 12.77 32.42
CA GLY A 123 11.23 12.84 33.20
C GLY A 123 11.39 14.19 33.91
N PHE A 124 11.15 15.30 33.21
CA PHE A 124 11.34 16.65 33.75
C PHE A 124 10.34 16.98 34.87
N PHE A 125 9.05 16.67 34.67
CA PHE A 125 8.01 16.98 35.67
C PHE A 125 7.91 15.91 36.77
N GLY A 126 8.09 14.62 36.42
CA GLY A 126 7.99 13.52 37.38
C GLY A 126 9.15 13.48 38.38
N LEU A 127 10.38 13.79 37.93
CA LEU A 127 11.54 13.82 38.81
C LEU A 127 11.48 15.02 39.79
N HIS A 128 10.92 16.15 39.36
CA HIS A 128 10.78 17.32 40.22
C HIS A 128 9.73 17.14 41.32
N LEU A 129 8.75 16.26 41.13
CA LEU A 129 7.72 15.92 42.11
C LEU A 129 8.19 14.90 43.17
N ILE A 130 9.24 14.13 42.87
CA ILE A 130 9.79 13.10 43.79
C ILE A 130 10.96 13.66 44.60
N PHE A 131 11.73 14.61 44.03
CA PHE A 131 12.94 15.16 44.64
C PHE A 131 12.87 16.68 44.93
N GLY A 132 11.70 17.31 44.76
CA GLY A 132 11.43 18.72 45.08
C GLY A 132 10.64 18.90 46.37
#